data_AF-A0A7J4SNB9-F1
#
_entry.id   AF-A0A7J4SNB9-F1
#
_cell.length_a   1.000
_cell.length_b   1.000
_cell.length_c   1.000
_cell.angle_alpha   90.00
_cell.angle_beta   90.00
_cell.angle_gamma   90.00
#
_symmetry.space_group_name_H-M   'P 1'
#
loop_
_entity.id
_entity.type
_entity.pdbx_description
1 polymer ?
#
loop_
_entity_poly.entity_id
_entity_poly.type
_entity_poly.pdbx_seq_one_letter_code
_entity_poly.pdbx_strand_id
1 'polypeptide(L)'
;SVADDTPEIILGFSVRDNWKLDDVHLNATIQRFNDEEIVLADWDLSSIEASAASTQYDLVSNWSTPGEPSSKADDLGLAFELEGLEAGIHTISIRLTEDGDPWENTWSKVYTLNVQIQ
;
A
#
# COMPACT_ATOMS: atom_id res chain seq x y z
N SER A 1 7.76 30.33 -8.89
CA SER A 1 8.14 29.06 -8.27
C SER A 1 7.97 28.01 -9.33
N VAL A 2 9.00 27.20 -9.59
CA VAL A 2 8.80 25.97 -10.36
C VAL A 2 7.99 25.06 -9.45
N ALA A 3 6.78 24.70 -9.88
CA ALA A 3 6.04 23.62 -9.25
C ALA A 3 6.89 22.36 -9.45
N ASP A 4 7.07 21.59 -8.38
CA ASP A 4 7.72 20.29 -8.44
C ASP A 4 6.76 19.37 -9.18
N ASP A 5 6.92 19.29 -10.51
CA ASP A 5 6.00 18.61 -11.43
C ASP A 5 6.27 17.09 -11.45
N THR A 6 6.85 16.55 -10.38
CA THR A 6 6.94 15.10 -10.18
C THR A 6 5.53 14.55 -9.99
N PRO A 7 5.09 13.61 -10.83
CA PRO A 7 3.77 13.02 -10.68
C PRO A 7 3.69 12.29 -9.33
N GLU A 8 2.69 12.65 -8.52
CA GLU A 8 2.36 11.93 -7.29
C GLU A 8 1.84 10.54 -7.67
N ILE A 9 2.58 9.49 -7.33
CA ILE A 9 2.17 8.10 -7.55
C ILE A 9 1.65 7.57 -6.22
N ILE A 10 0.35 7.31 -6.15
CA ILE A 10 -0.29 6.70 -4.98
C ILE A 10 -0.62 5.24 -5.30
N LEU A 11 -0.14 4.33 -4.46
CA LEU A 11 -0.54 2.92 -4.49
C LEU A 11 -1.70 2.71 -3.52
N GLY A 12 -2.84 2.26 -4.04
CA GLY A 12 -3.99 1.85 -3.25
C GLY A 12 -4.15 0.35 -3.20
N PHE A 13 -4.45 -0.20 -2.03
CA PHE A 13 -5.00 -1.54 -1.90
C PHE A 13 -5.99 -1.62 -0.75
N SER A 14 -6.73 -2.73 -0.66
CA SER A 14 -7.66 -2.98 0.42
C SER A 14 -7.40 -4.32 1.09
N VAL A 15 -7.60 -4.35 2.41
CA VAL A 15 -7.71 -5.57 3.19
C VAL A 15 -9.19 -5.88 3.34
N ARG A 16 -9.60 -7.05 2.87
CA ARG A 16 -11.00 -7.51 2.92
C ARG A 16 -11.21 -8.43 4.11
N ASP A 17 -12.41 -8.38 4.68
CA ASP A 17 -12.86 -9.31 5.73
C ASP A 17 -12.00 -9.22 7.00
N ASN A 18 -11.92 -8.02 7.57
CA ASN A 18 -11.08 -7.69 8.72
C ASN A 18 -11.84 -7.82 10.07
N TRP A 19 -12.01 -9.04 10.55
CA TRP A 19 -12.71 -9.25 11.84
C TRP A 19 -12.00 -8.59 13.04
N LYS A 20 -10.67 -8.68 13.12
CA LYS A 20 -9.87 -8.13 14.23
C LYS A 20 -8.53 -7.58 13.75
N LEU A 21 -8.49 -6.27 13.56
CA LEU A 21 -7.32 -5.55 13.01
C LEU A 21 -6.05 -5.66 13.87
N ASP A 22 -6.19 -5.82 15.19
CA ASP A 22 -5.05 -5.99 16.11
C ASP A 22 -4.24 -7.26 15.84
N ASP A 23 -4.86 -8.27 15.22
CA ASP A 23 -4.22 -9.54 14.92
C ASP A 23 -3.55 -9.52 13.53
N VAL A 24 -3.72 -8.45 12.75
CA VAL A 24 -3.23 -8.35 11.37
C VAL A 24 -2.06 -7.38 11.28
N HIS A 25 -0.93 -7.90 10.81
CA HIS A 25 0.29 -7.15 10.56
C HIS A 25 0.53 -7.00 9.05
N LEU A 26 0.85 -5.77 8.62
CA LEU A 26 1.19 -5.43 7.24
C LEU A 26 2.67 -5.09 7.14
N ASN A 27 3.33 -5.75 6.20
CA ASN A 27 4.64 -5.37 5.69
C ASN A 27 4.51 -5.03 4.20
N ALA A 28 5.00 -3.85 3.80
CA ALA A 28 5.03 -3.43 2.41
C ALA A 28 6.34 -2.72 2.09
N THR A 29 6.94 -3.08 0.96
CA THR A 29 8.21 -2.51 0.50
C THR A 29 8.19 -2.17 -0.99
N ILE A 30 9.06 -1.25 -1.40
CA ILE A 30 9.35 -0.96 -2.80
C ILE A 30 10.85 -0.95 -3.04
N GLN A 31 11.28 -1.55 -4.14
CA GLN A 31 12.70 -1.60 -4.52
C GLN A 31 12.86 -1.50 -6.04
N ARG A 32 13.73 -0.60 -6.50
CA ARG A 32 14.24 -0.62 -7.88
C ARG A 32 15.42 -1.58 -7.99
N PHE A 33 15.57 -2.25 -9.13
CA PHE A 33 16.63 -3.22 -9.32
C PHE A 33 18.02 -2.65 -8.98
N ASN A 34 18.74 -3.31 -8.06
CA ASN A 34 20.03 -2.92 -7.47
C ASN A 34 20.04 -1.68 -6.55
N ASP A 35 18.89 -1.07 -6.27
CA ASP A 35 18.76 0.03 -5.31
C ASP A 35 18.39 -0.50 -3.91
N GLU A 36 18.42 0.39 -2.91
CA GLU A 36 17.98 0.07 -1.55
C GLU A 36 16.47 -0.20 -1.51
N GLU A 37 16.06 -1.15 -0.67
CA GLU A 37 14.64 -1.41 -0.41
C GLU A 37 14.10 -0.33 0.53
N ILE A 38 12.97 0.25 0.17
CA ILE A 38 12.26 1.25 0.98
C ILE A 38 11.07 0.59 1.64
N VAL A 39 10.93 0.77 2.95
CA VAL A 39 9.79 0.30 3.73
C VAL A 39 8.64 1.30 3.60
N LEU A 40 7.51 0.84 3.08
CA LEU A 40 6.25 1.60 3.00
C LEU A 40 5.36 1.33 4.22
N ALA A 41 5.41 0.11 4.76
CA ALA A 41 4.69 -0.30 5.95
C ALA A 41 5.43 -1.41 6.70
N ASP A 42 5.37 -1.37 8.02
CA ASP A 42 5.78 -2.45 8.93
C ASP A 42 5.04 -2.25 10.26
N TRP A 43 3.72 -2.43 10.23
CA TRP A 43 2.82 -2.05 11.32
C TRP A 43 1.54 -2.89 11.36
N ASP A 44 0.90 -2.92 12.53
CA ASP A 44 -0.40 -3.59 12.74
C ASP A 44 -1.54 -2.74 12.16
N LEU A 45 -2.60 -3.37 11.64
CA LEU A 45 -3.69 -2.64 10.99
C LEU A 45 -4.56 -1.80 11.96
N SER A 46 -4.36 -1.95 13.27
CA SER A 46 -4.97 -1.08 14.29
C SER A 46 -4.12 0.12 14.69
N SER A 47 -2.93 0.26 14.11
CA SER A 47 -1.99 1.34 14.41
C SER A 47 -2.47 2.72 13.93
N ILE A 48 -1.79 3.77 14.43
CA ILE A 48 -2.05 5.14 13.98
C ILE A 48 -1.59 5.35 12.53
N GLU A 49 -0.54 4.65 12.12
CA GLU A 49 -0.02 4.60 10.75
C GLU A 49 -1.06 4.01 9.80
N ALA A 50 -1.68 2.89 10.17
CA ALA A 50 -2.80 2.30 9.43
C ALA A 50 -3.97 3.27 9.26
N SER A 51 -4.32 3.96 10.35
CA SER A 51 -5.41 4.94 10.36
C SER A 51 -5.11 6.14 9.45
N ALA A 52 -3.85 6.59 9.42
CA ALA A 52 -3.41 7.67 8.55
C ALA A 52 -3.44 7.25 7.08
N ALA A 53 -2.93 6.05 6.75
CA ALA A 53 -2.98 5.50 5.40
C ALA A 53 -4.42 5.27 4.91
N SER A 54 -5.33 4.88 5.80
CA SER A 54 -6.77 4.78 5.49
C SER A 54 -7.41 6.15 5.30
N THR A 55 -7.04 7.16 6.09
CA THR A 55 -7.52 8.52 5.86
C THR A 55 -7.04 9.06 4.50
N GLN A 56 -5.78 8.80 4.13
CA GLN A 56 -5.26 9.19 2.82
C GLN A 56 -6.00 8.48 1.68
N TYR A 57 -6.34 7.21 1.87
CA TYR A 57 -7.12 6.45 0.91
C TYR A 57 -8.47 7.11 0.58
N ASP A 58 -9.19 7.57 1.60
CA ASP A 58 -10.49 8.24 1.45
C ASP A 58 -10.39 9.60 0.72
N LEU A 59 -9.20 10.21 0.68
CA LEU A 59 -8.94 11.46 -0.04
C LEU A 59 -8.66 11.25 -1.54
N VAL A 60 -8.34 10.02 -1.97
CA VAL A 60 -8.06 9.71 -3.37
C VAL A 60 -9.37 9.55 -4.15
N SER A 61 -9.65 10.49 -5.05
CA SER A 61 -10.91 10.53 -5.79
C SER A 61 -10.90 9.83 -7.16
N ASN A 62 -9.74 9.40 -7.68
CA ASN A 62 -9.59 8.92 -9.07
C ASN A 62 -8.59 7.75 -9.22
N TRP A 63 -8.96 6.56 -8.74
CA TRP A 63 -8.15 5.35 -8.93
C TRP A 63 -8.06 4.94 -10.41
N SER A 64 -6.85 4.63 -10.88
CA SER A 64 -6.53 4.41 -12.30
C SER A 64 -6.79 2.99 -12.82
N THR A 65 -7.00 1.99 -11.94
CA THR A 65 -7.22 0.57 -12.29
C THR A 65 -8.25 -0.08 -11.36
N PRO A 66 -8.92 -1.19 -11.77
CA PRO A 66 -10.36 -1.20 -11.99
C PRO A 66 -11.18 -0.81 -10.75
N GLY A 67 -11.34 0.50 -10.51
CA GLY A 67 -12.18 1.05 -9.45
C GLY A 67 -11.48 1.19 -8.10
N GLU A 68 -12.27 1.63 -7.13
CA GLU A 68 -11.87 1.82 -5.75
C GLU A 68 -11.47 0.47 -5.10
N PRO A 69 -10.22 0.29 -4.60
CA PRO A 69 -9.77 -0.98 -4.02
C PRO A 69 -10.67 -1.54 -2.90
N SER A 70 -11.08 -0.68 -1.97
CA SER A 70 -12.05 -0.92 -0.89
C SER A 70 -13.45 -0.64 -1.40
N SER A 71 -14.27 -1.66 -1.61
CA SER A 71 -15.59 -1.52 -2.28
C SER A 71 -16.77 -1.91 -1.39
N LYS A 72 -16.48 -2.31 -0.15
CA LYS A 72 -17.47 -2.69 0.86
C LYS A 72 -17.24 -1.87 2.12
N ALA A 73 -18.29 -1.70 2.92
CA ALA A 73 -18.21 -0.95 4.19
C ALA A 73 -17.18 -1.54 5.18
N ASP A 74 -16.95 -2.85 5.11
CA ASP A 74 -16.02 -3.56 6.00
C ASP A 74 -14.62 -3.74 5.37
N ASP A 75 -14.38 -3.23 4.16
CA ASP A 75 -13.04 -3.27 3.56
C ASP A 75 -12.20 -2.12 4.15
N LEU A 76 -10.97 -2.39 4.60
CA LEU A 76 -10.02 -1.33 4.98
C LEU A 76 -9.19 -0.93 3.77
N GLY A 77 -9.42 0.27 3.23
CA GLY A 77 -8.60 0.87 2.18
C GLY A 77 -7.33 1.48 2.76
N LEU A 78 -6.21 1.34 2.06
CA LEU A 78 -4.91 1.89 2.44
C LEU A 78 -4.25 2.52 1.21
N ALA A 79 -3.72 3.74 1.38
CA ALA A 79 -3.00 4.46 0.34
C ALA A 79 -1.56 4.75 0.78
N PHE A 80 -0.62 4.52 -0.13
CA PHE A 80 0.81 4.75 0.05
C PHE A 80 1.29 5.71 -1.02
N GLU A 81 1.78 6.87 -0.60
CA GLU A 81 2.46 7.80 -1.49
C GLU A 81 3.86 7.25 -1.80
N LEU A 82 4.17 7.12 -3.08
CA LEU A 82 5.48 6.66 -3.54
C LEU A 82 6.31 7.88 -3.95
N GLU A 83 7.06 8.40 -2.99
CA GLU A 83 7.92 9.58 -3.20
C GLU A 83 9.23 9.20 -3.90
N GLY A 84 9.74 10.13 -4.72
CA GLY A 84 11.12 10.06 -5.23
C GLY A 84 11.43 8.92 -6.19
N LEU A 85 10.42 8.36 -6.86
CA LEU A 85 10.64 7.25 -7.80
C LEU A 85 11.45 7.69 -9.02
N GLU A 86 12.62 7.09 -9.21
CA GLU A 86 13.39 7.24 -10.43
C GLU A 86 12.78 6.44 -11.59
N ALA A 87 13.21 6.70 -12.83
CA ALA A 87 12.78 5.87 -13.95
C ALA A 87 13.39 4.45 -13.87
N GLY A 88 12.57 3.43 -14.11
CA GLY A 88 12.97 2.03 -14.10
C GLY A 88 11.90 1.08 -13.58
N ILE A 89 12.28 -0.19 -13.47
CA ILE A 89 11.42 -1.26 -12.97
C ILE A 89 11.59 -1.35 -11.45
N HIS A 90 10.48 -1.13 -10.76
CA HIS A 90 10.35 -1.27 -9.31
C HIS A 90 9.53 -2.53 -9.01
N THR A 91 9.93 -3.19 -7.94
CA THR A 91 9.20 -4.33 -7.36
C THR A 91 8.54 -3.82 -6.08
N ILE A 92 7.24 -4.01 -5.97
CA ILE A 92 6.48 -3.71 -4.76
C ILE A 92 6.11 -5.04 -4.12
N SER A 93 6.53 -5.27 -2.90
CA SER A 93 6.21 -6.49 -2.13
C SER A 93 5.22 -6.14 -1.04
N ILE A 94 4.14 -6.91 -0.93
CA ILE A 94 3.15 -6.76 0.13
C ILE A 94 2.99 -8.10 0.81
N ARG A 95 3.01 -8.09 2.15
CA ARG A 95 2.74 -9.25 3.00
C ARG A 95 1.80 -8.85 4.12
N LEU A 96 0.74 -9.61 4.27
CA LEU A 96 -0.23 -9.53 5.35
C LEU A 96 -0.15 -10.83 6.14
N THR A 97 -0.01 -10.73 7.45
CA THR A 97 -0.07 -11.87 8.36
C THR A 97 -1.15 -11.63 9.40
N GLU A 98 -1.98 -12.63 9.64
CA GLU A 98 -2.96 -12.64 10.72
C GLU A 98 -2.53 -13.70 11.74
N ASP A 99 -2.43 -13.32 13.00
CA ASP A 99 -2.12 -14.20 14.13
C ASP A 99 -3.24 -14.08 15.17
N GLY A 100 -4.38 -14.72 14.88
CA GLY A 100 -5.56 -14.75 15.73
C GLY A 100 -5.96 -16.18 16.11
N ASP A 101 -6.76 -16.34 17.16
CA ASP A 101 -7.36 -17.63 17.54
C ASP A 101 -8.81 -17.68 17.03
N PRO A 102 -9.20 -18.59 16.12
CA PRO A 102 -8.46 -19.77 15.63
C PRO A 102 -7.75 -19.59 14.28
N TRP A 103 -7.64 -18.36 13.77
CA TRP A 103 -7.19 -18.08 12.40
C TRP A 103 -5.75 -17.55 12.36
N GLU A 104 -4.85 -18.39 11.84
CA GLU A 104 -3.51 -17.98 11.42
C GLU A 104 -3.47 -17.94 9.89
N ASN A 105 -3.13 -16.80 9.31
CA ASN A 105 -3.13 -16.64 7.86
C ASN A 105 -1.94 -15.80 7.37
N THR A 106 -1.51 -16.08 6.13
CA THR A 106 -0.48 -15.27 5.48
C THR A 106 -0.84 -15.12 4.02
N TRP A 107 -0.95 -13.87 3.59
CA TRP A 107 -1.10 -13.50 2.20
C TRP A 107 0.09 -12.66 1.77
N SER A 108 0.61 -12.91 0.57
CA SER A 108 1.66 -12.07 0.01
C SER A 108 1.49 -11.94 -1.50
N LYS A 109 1.94 -10.81 -2.02
CA LYS A 109 1.93 -10.54 -3.46
C LYS A 109 3.03 -9.57 -3.82
N VAL A 110 3.59 -9.80 -5.00
CA VAL A 110 4.60 -8.94 -5.60
C VAL A 110 4.02 -8.31 -6.87
N TYR A 111 4.18 -7.01 -6.99
CA TYR A 111 3.79 -6.22 -8.16
C TYR A 111 5.02 -5.60 -8.81
N THR A 112 4.90 -5.31 -10.10
CA THR A 112 5.94 -4.62 -10.86
C THR A 112 5.41 -3.28 -11.33
N LEU A 113 6.10 -2.21 -10.97
CA LEU A 113 5.82 -0.84 -11.42
C LEU A 113 6.93 -0.40 -12.37
N ASN A 114 6.58 -0.04 -13.60
CA ASN A 114 7.52 0.51 -14.57
C ASN A 114 7.36 2.03 -14.65
N VAL A 115 8.32 2.77 -14.12
CA VAL A 115 8.35 4.24 -14.17
C VAL A 115 9.15 4.67 -15.38
N GLN A 116 8.58 5.51 -16.24
CA GLN A 116 9.21 5.96 -17.48
C GLN A 116 9.32 7.48 -17.52
N ILE A 117 10.44 8.01 -18.03
CA ILE A 117 10.57 9.44 -18.34
C ILE A 117 9.82 9.69 -19.66
N GLN A 118 8.97 10.72 -19.70
CA GLN A 118 8.32 11.17 -20.93
C GLN A 118 9.25 12.04 -21.79
#